data_AF-A0A945CQ88-F1
#
_entry.id   AF-A0A945CQ88-F1
#
_cell.length_a   1.000
_cell.length_b   1.000
_cell.length_c   1.000
_cell.angle_alpha   90.00
_cell.angle_beta   90.00
_cell.angle_gamma   90.00
#
_symmetry.space_group_name_H-M   'P 1'
#
loop_
_entity.id
_entity.type
_entity.pdbx_description
1 polymer ?
#
loop_
_entity_poly.entity_id
_entity_poly.type
_entity_poly.pdbx_seq_one_letter_code
_entity_poly.pdbx_strand_id
1 'polypeptide(L)'
;VDRGGVHPCRFGELPNSVAAMCRMEINVHQLAVEAMLERDRRKVYQALMMDPLTHSIMTIDEMESLVDELIAGQQEWLGEYLPPLS
;
A
#
# COMPACT_ATOMS: atom_id res chain seq x y z
N VAL A 1 -7.72 -8.41 25.37
CA VAL A 1 -6.49 -9.20 25.09
C VAL A 1 -6.27 -10.10 26.28
N ASP A 2 -6.05 -11.39 26.06
CA ASP A 2 -5.70 -12.37 27.09
C ASP A 2 -4.65 -13.38 26.59
N ARG A 3 -4.44 -14.49 27.30
CA ARG A 3 -3.48 -15.53 26.92
C ARG A 3 -3.76 -16.15 25.54
N GLY A 4 -5.01 -16.16 25.09
CA GLY A 4 -5.41 -16.61 23.75
C GLY A 4 -5.24 -15.55 22.65
N GLY A 5 -4.82 -14.33 23.01
CA GLY A 5 -4.49 -13.27 22.06
C GLY A 5 -5.54 -12.16 21.99
N VAL A 6 -5.73 -11.64 20.77
CA VAL A 6 -6.67 -10.55 20.47
C VAL A 6 -8.05 -11.15 20.22
N HIS A 7 -9.05 -10.64 20.95
CA HIS A 7 -10.45 -11.01 20.79
C HIS A 7 -11.19 -9.84 20.14
N PRO A 8 -11.61 -9.95 18.86
CA PRO A 8 -12.34 -8.90 18.18
C PRO A 8 -13.68 -8.64 18.88
N CYS A 9 -14.01 -7.37 19.09
CA CYS A 9 -15.36 -6.98 19.51
C CYS A 9 -16.17 -6.62 18.26
N ARG A 10 -17.33 -7.25 18.09
CA ARG A 10 -18.21 -6.97 16.94
C ARG A 10 -18.81 -5.58 17.09
N PHE A 11 -18.41 -4.65 16.22
CA PHE A 11 -19.03 -3.32 16.14
C PHE A 11 -20.37 -3.34 15.39
N GLY A 12 -20.41 -3.99 14.22
CA GLY A 12 -21.54 -3.97 13.29
C GLY A 12 -21.17 -3.29 11.98
N GLU A 13 -22.19 -2.90 11.20
CA GLU A 13 -21.97 -2.18 9.94
C GLU A 13 -21.46 -0.76 10.21
N LEU A 14 -20.39 -0.37 9.53
CA LEU A 14 -19.91 1.00 9.55
C LEU A 14 -20.86 1.91 8.75
N PRO A 15 -21.02 3.19 9.11
CA PRO A 15 -21.67 4.17 8.26
C PRO A 15 -21.05 4.16 6.86
N ASN A 16 -21.88 4.30 5.81
CA ASN A 16 -21.46 4.09 4.42
C ASN A 16 -20.20 4.91 4.05
N SER A 17 -20.17 6.20 4.39
CA SER A 17 -19.03 7.08 4.10
C SER A 17 -17.73 6.60 4.76
N VAL A 18 -17.78 6.19 6.02
CA VAL A 18 -16.61 5.67 6.75
C VAL A 18 -16.13 4.37 6.13
N ALA A 19 -17.07 3.48 5.84
CA ALA A 19 -16.78 2.18 5.25
C ALA A 19 -16.18 2.32 3.83
N ALA A 20 -16.63 3.31 3.05
CA ALA A 20 -16.07 3.64 1.74
C ALA A 20 -14.62 4.15 1.84
N MET A 21 -14.33 5.07 2.77
CA MET A 21 -12.97 5.55 3.02
C MET A 21 -12.05 4.41 3.45
N CYS A 22 -12.49 3.56 4.40
CA CYS A 22 -11.70 2.40 4.81
C CYS A 22 -11.41 1.45 3.65
N ARG A 23 -12.38 1.19 2.77
CA ARG A 23 -12.17 0.33 1.60
C ARG A 23 -11.15 0.91 0.62
N MET A 24 -11.16 2.22 0.40
CA MET A 24 -10.17 2.88 -0.44
C MET A 24 -8.75 2.66 0.11
N GLU A 25 -8.53 2.92 1.40
CA GLU A 25 -7.21 2.74 2.03
C GLU A 25 -6.79 1.26 2.11
N ILE A 26 -7.73 0.35 2.40
CA ILE A 26 -7.46 -1.09 2.37
C ILE A 26 -6.93 -1.51 0.99
N ASN A 27 -7.50 -0.97 -0.10
CA ASN A 27 -7.05 -1.31 -1.45
C ASN A 27 -5.62 -0.82 -1.73
N VAL A 28 -5.21 0.34 -1.19
CA VAL A 28 -3.82 0.82 -1.29
C VAL A 28 -2.85 -0.19 -0.66
N HIS A 29 -3.15 -0.61 0.57
CA HIS A 29 -2.32 -1.58 1.28
C HIS A 29 -2.35 -2.98 0.65
N GLN A 30 -3.51 -3.39 0.13
CA GLN A 30 -3.66 -4.66 -0.57
C GLN A 30 -2.78 -4.70 -1.82
N LEU A 31 -2.75 -3.63 -2.63
CA LEU A 31 -1.86 -3.50 -3.79
C LEU A 31 -0.38 -3.56 -3.38
N ALA A 32 -0.01 -2.91 -2.28
CA ALA A 32 1.37 -2.95 -1.79
C ALA A 32 1.81 -4.38 -1.37
N VAL A 33 0.91 -5.14 -0.73
CA VAL A 33 1.16 -6.55 -0.39
C VAL A 33 1.25 -7.41 -1.65
N GLU A 34 0.31 -7.25 -2.58
CA GLU A 34 0.30 -7.97 -3.86
C GLU A 34 1.56 -7.68 -4.68
N ALA A 35 2.08 -6.45 -4.65
CA ALA A 35 3.33 -6.09 -5.30
C ALA A 35 4.50 -6.97 -4.83
N MET A 36 4.58 -7.26 -3.52
CA MET A 36 5.64 -8.10 -2.96
C MET A 36 5.43 -9.58 -3.27
N LEU A 37 4.19 -10.07 -3.12
CA LEU A 37 3.84 -11.46 -3.37
C LEU A 37 4.04 -11.85 -4.84
N GLU A 38 3.66 -10.96 -5.75
CA GLU A 38 3.75 -11.18 -7.19
C GLU A 38 5.05 -10.63 -7.82
N ARG A 39 5.88 -9.95 -7.02
CA ARG A 39 7.11 -9.29 -7.47
C ARG A 39 6.85 -8.32 -8.64
N ASP A 40 5.73 -7.62 -8.55
CA ASP A 40 5.24 -6.72 -9.59
C ASP A 40 5.25 -5.28 -9.08
N ARG A 41 6.31 -4.55 -9.45
CA ARG A 41 6.46 -3.16 -9.06
C ARG A 41 5.32 -2.27 -9.54
N ARG A 42 4.65 -2.61 -10.64
CA ARG A 42 3.53 -1.80 -11.16
C ARG A 42 2.42 -1.65 -10.13
N LYS A 43 2.24 -2.63 -9.25
CA LYS A 43 1.29 -2.57 -8.15
C LYS A 43 1.71 -1.59 -7.05
N VAL A 44 3.01 -1.35 -6.85
CA VAL A 44 3.49 -0.27 -5.97
C VAL A 44 3.16 1.09 -6.55
N TYR A 45 3.37 1.29 -7.87
CA TYR A 45 2.95 2.53 -8.53
C TYR A 45 1.44 2.76 -8.39
N GLN A 46 0.64 1.73 -8.66
CA GLN A 46 -0.82 1.79 -8.50
C GLN A 46 -1.24 2.08 -7.06
N ALA A 47 -0.54 1.55 -6.06
CA ALA A 47 -0.79 1.84 -4.66
C ALA A 47 -0.62 3.34 -4.37
N LEU A 48 0.49 3.96 -4.79
CA LEU A 48 0.70 5.40 -4.60
C LEU A 48 -0.26 6.26 -5.42
N MET A 49 -0.63 5.82 -6.64
CA MET A 49 -1.64 6.51 -7.45
C MET A 49 -3.04 6.50 -6.81
N MET A 50 -3.33 5.50 -5.97
CA MET A 50 -4.60 5.37 -5.25
C MET A 50 -4.60 6.05 -3.89
N ASP A 51 -3.43 6.32 -3.31
CA ASP A 51 -3.31 7.00 -2.02
C ASP A 51 -3.78 8.46 -2.15
N PRO A 52 -4.83 8.87 -1.42
CA PRO A 52 -5.46 10.17 -1.63
C PRO A 52 -4.54 11.34 -1.27
N LEU A 53 -3.63 11.16 -0.31
CA LEU A 53 -2.67 12.18 0.07
C LEU A 53 -1.65 12.37 -1.06
N THR A 54 -1.01 11.30 -1.48
CA THR A 54 0.00 11.31 -2.56
C THR A 54 -0.60 11.86 -3.85
N HIS A 55 -1.80 11.39 -4.24
CA HIS A 55 -2.52 11.88 -5.41
C HIS A 55 -2.88 13.37 -5.35
N SER A 56 -3.00 13.95 -4.16
CA SER A 56 -3.33 15.38 -4.01
C SER A 56 -2.14 16.31 -4.24
N ILE A 57 -0.90 15.81 -4.14
CA ILE A 57 0.32 16.63 -4.17
C ILE A 57 1.34 16.25 -5.25
N MET A 58 1.18 15.11 -5.91
CA MET A 58 2.12 14.61 -6.91
C MET A 58 1.41 14.26 -8.22
N THR A 59 2.13 14.46 -9.32
CA THR A 59 1.79 13.90 -10.64
C THR A 59 2.14 12.41 -10.70
N ILE A 60 1.59 11.70 -11.68
CA ILE A 60 1.88 10.26 -11.89
C ILE A 60 3.38 10.01 -12.09
N ASP A 61 4.05 10.84 -12.91
CA ASP A 61 5.49 10.71 -13.18
C ASP A 61 6.34 10.92 -11.93
N GLU A 62 5.94 11.85 -11.05
CA GLU A 62 6.59 12.07 -9.74
C GLU A 62 6.38 10.89 -8.80
N MET A 63 5.20 10.25 -8.82
CA MET A 63 4.93 9.05 -8.02
C MET A 63 5.78 7.86 -8.48
N GLU A 64 5.87 7.62 -9.78
CA GLU A 64 6.71 6.53 -10.32
C GLU A 64 8.17 6.75 -9.94
N SER A 65 8.67 7.97 -10.10
CA SER A 65 10.03 8.37 -9.71
C SER A 65 10.28 8.16 -8.22
N LEU A 66 9.34 8.56 -7.36
CA LEU A 66 9.41 8.35 -5.91
C LEU A 66 9.47 6.87 -5.55
N VAL A 67 8.64 6.03 -6.17
CA VAL A 67 8.65 4.58 -5.91
C VAL A 67 9.99 3.97 -6.29
N ASP A 68 10.54 4.34 -7.44
CA ASP A 68 11.84 3.82 -7.87
C ASP A 68 12.96 4.25 -6.92
N GLU A 69 12.94 5.50 -6.44
CA GLU A 69 13.87 6.01 -5.43
C GLU A 69 13.74 5.24 -4.10
N LEU A 70 12.51 5.04 -3.60
CA LEU A 70 12.26 4.32 -2.36
C LEU A 70 12.71 2.86 -2.46
N ILE A 71 12.45 2.20 -3.59
CA ILE A 71 12.90 0.82 -3.81
C ILE A 71 14.42 0.76 -3.86
N ALA A 72 15.08 1.66 -4.59
CA ALA A 72 16.53 1.72 -4.65
C ALA A 72 17.17 1.98 -3.27
N GLY A 73 16.57 2.85 -2.46
CA GLY A 73 17.05 3.17 -1.11
C GLY A 73 16.80 2.07 -0.08
N GLN A 74 15.83 1.18 -0.31
CA GLN A 74 15.41 0.12 0.62
C GLN A 74 15.79 -1.28 0.15
N GLN A 75 16.83 -1.42 -0.69
CA GLN A 75 17.23 -2.71 -1.27
C GLN A 75 17.59 -3.78 -0.22
N GLU A 76 18.07 -3.39 0.96
CA GLU A 76 18.29 -4.31 2.08
C GLU A 76 17.02 -5.09 2.46
N TRP A 77 15.85 -4.45 2.38
CA TRP A 77 14.57 -5.01 2.80
C TRP A 77 13.72 -5.49 1.62
N LEU A 78 13.77 -4.76 0.51
CA LEU A 78 12.90 -4.98 -0.64
C LEU A 78 13.56 -5.77 -1.77
N GLY A 79 14.89 -5.86 -1.82
CA GLY A 79 15.61 -6.34 -3.00
C GLY A 79 15.28 -7.76 -3.45
N GLU A 80 14.88 -8.65 -2.53
CA GLU A 80 14.42 -10.00 -2.86
C GLU A 80 13.09 -9.99 -3.64
N TYR A 81 12.21 -9.04 -3.34
CA TYR A 81 10.86 -8.95 -3.89
C TYR A 81 10.78 -7.96 -5.06
N LEU A 82 11.47 -6.83 -4.93
CA LEU A 82 11.48 -5.71 -5.84
C LEU A 82 12.94 -5.27 -6.12
N PRO A 83 13.60 -5.86 -7.13
CA PRO A 83 14.92 -5.41 -7.56
C PRO A 83 14.83 -3.98 -8.14
N PRO A 84 15.93 -3.21 -8.19
CA PRO A 84 15.95 -1.87 -8.76
C PRO A 84 15.79 -1.93 -10.30
N LEU A 85 15.48 -0.79 -10.94
CA LEU A 85 15.57 -0.72 -12.40
C LEU A 85 17.02 -0.93 -12.84
N SER A 86 17.18 -1.69 -13.91
CA SER A 86 18.44 -1.83 -14.65
C SER A 86 18.77 -0.58 -15.43
#